data_AF-A0A6P5FZG9-F1
#
_entry.id   AF-A0A6P5FZG9-F1
#
_cell.length_a   1.000
_cell.length_b   1.000
_cell.length_c   1.000
_cell.angle_alpha   90.00
_cell.angle_beta   90.00
_cell.angle_gamma   90.00
#
_symmetry.space_group_name_H-M   'P 1'
#
loop_
_entity.id
_entity.type
_entity.pdbx_description
1 polymer ?
#
loop_
_entity_poly.entity_id
_entity_poly.type
_entity_poly.pdbx_seq_one_letter_code
_entity_poly.pdbx_strand_id
1 'polypeptide(L)'
;MPRRAPMASDAAAAAAAGDGGAAVSSSGIVPISAVEALAKTLGHAEEVRAQLSEFLAAADPDALADLPPLRRARAFLALARAASSLFSVRLRCSGINPDDHPMAKELERLSLHEEKLERFESWSKAPLRPSTTLNYQAATRFIGHSLPHLTSEQRKSMRDISRGRGVRSRPSNDRARKKRKEADRPNVRLAAQEFLEKAARELFSSKETGVKGPLRIISDEDDE
;
A
#
# COMPACT_ATOMS: atom_id res chain seq x y z
N MET A 1 44.52 -56.21 -46.67
CA MET A 1 44.11 -57.62 -46.44
C MET A 1 43.71 -57.78 -44.98
N PRO A 2 42.68 -58.58 -44.60
CA PRO A 2 41.40 -58.97 -45.22
C PRO A 2 40.18 -58.33 -44.46
N ARG A 3 39.12 -57.85 -45.14
CA ARG A 3 37.80 -58.47 -45.46
C ARG A 3 36.90 -58.89 -44.27
N ARG A 4 35.80 -58.15 -44.03
CA ARG A 4 34.40 -58.53 -44.37
C ARG A 4 33.38 -57.46 -43.91
N ALA A 5 32.45 -57.13 -44.80
CA ALA A 5 31.12 -56.53 -44.57
C ALA A 5 30.11 -57.41 -45.37
N PRO A 6 28.80 -57.11 -45.45
CA PRO A 6 27.80 -56.64 -44.48
C PRO A 6 26.57 -57.60 -44.44
N MET A 7 25.56 -57.39 -43.59
CA MET A 7 24.14 -57.76 -43.87
C MET A 7 23.17 -56.98 -42.97
N ALA A 8 22.03 -56.63 -43.56
CA ALA A 8 21.02 -55.70 -43.11
C ALA A 8 19.75 -56.39 -42.54
N SER A 9 18.79 -55.54 -42.16
CA SER A 9 17.32 -55.71 -42.11
C SER A 9 16.72 -56.72 -41.12
N ASP A 10 15.99 -56.23 -40.13
CA ASP A 10 14.51 -56.18 -40.17
C ASP A 10 13.94 -55.71 -38.81
N ALA A 11 13.18 -54.61 -38.82
CA ALA A 11 12.26 -54.27 -37.75
C ALA A 11 11.11 -53.39 -38.31
N ALA A 12 10.15 -54.11 -38.90
CA ALA A 12 8.71 -53.90 -38.88
C ALA A 12 8.14 -52.47 -38.85
N ALA A 13 7.47 -52.17 -39.95
CA ALA A 13 6.37 -51.22 -40.07
C ALA A 13 5.20 -51.56 -39.13
N ALA A 14 4.56 -50.53 -38.58
CA ALA A 14 3.16 -50.55 -38.20
C ALA A 14 2.47 -49.35 -38.88
N ALA A 15 1.65 -49.68 -39.87
CA ALA A 15 0.80 -48.74 -40.59
C ALA A 15 -0.52 -48.51 -39.83
N ALA A 16 -0.99 -47.27 -39.92
CA ALA A 16 -2.38 -46.80 -40.07
C ALA A 16 -3.54 -47.59 -39.41
N ALA A 17 -4.35 -46.90 -38.60
CA ALA A 17 -5.73 -46.50 -38.95
C ALA A 17 -6.54 -46.08 -37.70
N GLY A 18 -7.44 -45.11 -37.89
CA GLY A 18 -8.42 -44.63 -36.93
C GLY A 18 -8.20 -43.15 -36.62
N ASP A 19 -8.30 -42.24 -37.59
CA ASP A 19 -9.60 -41.71 -38.03
C ASP A 19 -10.60 -41.63 -36.85
N GLY A 20 -10.34 -40.70 -35.94
CA GLY A 20 -11.35 -40.22 -35.01
C GLY A 20 -12.37 -39.43 -35.82
N GLY A 21 -13.27 -40.17 -36.47
CA GLY A 21 -14.35 -39.64 -37.28
C GLY A 21 -15.06 -38.54 -36.53
N ALA A 22 -14.81 -37.30 -36.94
CA ALA A 22 -15.81 -36.27 -36.83
C ALA A 22 -17.01 -36.81 -37.59
N ALA A 23 -17.99 -37.33 -36.85
CA ALA A 23 -19.30 -37.61 -37.39
C ALA A 23 -19.85 -36.28 -37.90
N VAL A 24 -19.57 -35.98 -39.17
CA VAL A 24 -20.27 -34.98 -39.96
C VAL A 24 -21.67 -35.55 -40.13
N SER A 25 -22.51 -35.28 -39.13
CA SER A 25 -23.96 -35.32 -39.31
C SER A 25 -24.31 -34.03 -40.02
N SER A 26 -24.54 -34.13 -41.32
CA SER A 26 -25.11 -33.11 -42.18
C SER A 26 -26.58 -32.84 -41.79
N SER A 27 -26.76 -32.13 -40.68
CA SER A 27 -27.97 -31.40 -40.30
C SER A 27 -27.58 -30.56 -39.08
N GLY A 28 -28.18 -29.38 -38.91
CA GLY A 28 -27.83 -28.33 -37.93
C GLY A 28 -27.75 -28.73 -36.45
N ILE A 29 -26.85 -29.66 -36.10
CA ILE A 29 -26.66 -30.23 -34.78
C ILE A 29 -25.34 -29.66 -34.25
N VAL A 30 -25.48 -28.69 -33.34
CA VAL A 30 -24.36 -28.11 -32.60
C VAL A 30 -23.58 -29.23 -31.91
N PRO A 31 -22.23 -29.26 -31.99
CA PRO A 31 -21.45 -30.32 -31.36
C PRO A 31 -21.64 -30.31 -29.84
N ILE A 32 -21.71 -31.50 -29.24
CA ILE A 32 -21.93 -31.68 -27.79
C ILE A 32 -20.89 -30.90 -26.97
N SER A 33 -19.64 -30.87 -27.42
CA SER A 33 -18.57 -30.10 -26.79
C SER A 33 -18.85 -28.58 -26.75
N ALA A 34 -19.52 -28.03 -27.77
CA ALA A 34 -19.92 -26.63 -27.78
C ALA A 34 -21.09 -26.37 -26.83
N VAL A 35 -22.04 -27.30 -26.72
CA VAL A 35 -23.15 -27.22 -25.75
C VAL A 35 -22.61 -27.26 -24.32
N GLU A 36 -21.68 -28.16 -24.02
CA GLU A 36 -21.03 -28.22 -22.70
C GLU A 36 -20.20 -26.97 -22.39
N ALA A 37 -19.46 -26.46 -23.36
CA ALA A 37 -18.71 -25.21 -23.20
C ALA A 37 -19.66 -24.03 -22.91
N LEU A 38 -20.79 -23.96 -23.61
CA LEU A 38 -21.80 -22.93 -23.38
C LEU A 38 -22.40 -23.03 -21.97
N ALA A 39 -22.77 -24.24 -21.53
CA ALA A 39 -23.27 -24.47 -20.18
C ALA A 39 -22.25 -24.07 -19.11
N LYS A 40 -20.96 -24.40 -19.30
CA LYS A 40 -19.87 -23.97 -18.41
C LYS A 40 -19.74 -22.45 -18.38
N THR A 41 -19.76 -21.80 -19.54
CA THR A 41 -19.67 -20.32 -19.60
C THR A 41 -20.86 -19.63 -18.94
N LEU A 42 -22.07 -20.20 -19.06
CA LEU A 42 -23.26 -19.69 -18.38
C LEU A 42 -23.09 -19.79 -16.86
N GLY A 43 -22.64 -20.95 -16.35
CA GLY A 43 -22.34 -21.12 -14.92
C GLY A 43 -21.33 -20.12 -14.39
N HIS A 44 -20.23 -19.89 -15.12
CA HIS A 44 -19.25 -18.84 -14.75
C HIS A 44 -19.85 -17.43 -14.79
N ALA A 45 -20.73 -17.13 -15.76
CA ALA A 45 -21.38 -15.83 -15.86
C ALA A 45 -22.32 -15.57 -14.67
N GLU A 46 -23.02 -16.61 -14.19
CA GLU A 46 -23.87 -16.52 -12.99
C GLU A 46 -23.03 -16.31 -11.71
N GLU A 47 -21.89 -16.98 -11.59
CA GLU A 47 -20.96 -16.77 -10.47
C GLU A 47 -20.41 -15.34 -10.46
N VAL A 48 -19.93 -14.86 -11.61
CA VAL A 48 -19.45 -13.48 -11.76
C VAL A 48 -20.56 -12.48 -11.44
N ARG A 49 -21.81 -12.75 -11.85
CA ARG A 49 -22.96 -11.90 -11.51
C ARG A 49 -23.16 -11.82 -9.99
N ALA A 50 -23.09 -12.95 -9.28
CA ALA A 50 -23.24 -12.97 -7.83
C ALA A 50 -22.12 -12.17 -7.13
N GLN A 51 -20.87 -12.47 -7.47
CA GLN A 51 -19.69 -11.80 -6.90
C GLN A 51 -19.66 -10.30 -7.19
N LEU A 52 -20.00 -9.90 -8.43
CA LEU A 52 -20.05 -8.49 -8.82
C LEU A 52 -21.19 -7.76 -8.12
N SER A 53 -22.34 -8.39 -7.92
CA SER A 53 -23.45 -7.78 -7.18
C SER A 53 -23.08 -7.51 -5.73
N GLU A 54 -22.41 -8.47 -5.07
CA GLU A 54 -21.88 -8.30 -3.71
C GLU A 54 -20.82 -7.19 -3.66
N PHE A 55 -19.87 -7.21 -4.60
CA PHE A 55 -18.83 -6.18 -4.70
C PHE A 55 -19.43 -4.78 -4.89
N LEU A 56 -20.41 -4.63 -5.80
CA LEU A 56 -21.07 -3.35 -6.06
C LEU A 56 -21.90 -2.87 -4.87
N ALA A 57 -22.55 -3.77 -4.14
CA ALA A 57 -23.25 -3.42 -2.91
C ALA A 57 -22.30 -2.92 -1.80
N ALA A 58 -21.07 -3.45 -1.75
CA ALA A 58 -20.03 -3.00 -0.83
C ALA A 58 -19.26 -1.76 -1.32
N ALA A 59 -19.27 -1.47 -2.63
CA ALA A 59 -18.55 -0.37 -3.27
C ALA A 59 -19.34 0.95 -3.23
N ASP A 60 -19.91 1.26 -2.06
CA ASP A 60 -20.55 2.56 -1.80
C ASP A 60 -19.52 3.71 -1.92
N PRO A 61 -19.85 4.86 -2.54
CA PRO A 61 -18.90 5.96 -2.72
C PRO A 61 -18.26 6.47 -1.43
N ASP A 62 -19.00 6.53 -0.33
CA ASP A 62 -18.49 6.99 0.96
C ASP A 62 -17.59 5.92 1.57
N ALA A 63 -18.00 4.64 1.51
CA ALA A 63 -17.18 3.51 1.95
C ALA A 63 -15.85 3.42 1.15
N LEU A 64 -15.89 3.66 -0.16
CA LEU A 64 -14.69 3.73 -1.00
C LEU A 64 -13.81 4.93 -0.63
N ALA A 65 -14.40 6.07 -0.25
CA ALA A 65 -13.68 7.26 0.19
C ALA A 65 -12.94 7.04 1.52
N ASP A 66 -13.40 6.12 2.36
CA ASP A 66 -12.73 5.74 3.60
C ASP A 66 -11.55 4.76 3.41
N LEU A 67 -11.47 4.08 2.26
CA LEU A 67 -10.38 3.15 1.98
C LEU A 67 -9.03 3.87 1.86
N PRO A 68 -7.92 3.28 2.37
CA PRO A 68 -6.58 3.77 2.10
C PRO A 68 -6.34 3.94 0.59
N PRO A 69 -5.61 4.98 0.13
CA PRO A 69 -5.51 5.32 -1.29
C PRO A 69 -5.13 4.14 -2.20
N LEU A 70 -4.19 3.30 -1.75
CA LEU A 70 -3.75 2.11 -2.50
C LEU A 70 -4.86 1.06 -2.62
N ARG A 71 -5.62 0.82 -1.55
CA ARG A 71 -6.75 -0.13 -1.58
C ARG A 71 -7.90 0.39 -2.43
N ARG A 72 -8.19 1.69 -2.34
CA ARG A 72 -9.18 2.37 -3.17
C ARG A 72 -8.86 2.27 -4.66
N ALA A 73 -7.61 2.52 -5.03
CA ALA A 73 -7.14 2.36 -6.40
C ALA A 73 -7.28 0.90 -6.91
N ARG A 74 -6.99 -0.11 -6.07
CA ARG A 74 -7.23 -1.52 -6.43
C ARG A 74 -8.71 -1.83 -6.67
N ALA A 75 -9.60 -1.32 -5.82
CA ALA A 75 -11.04 -1.51 -5.98
C ALA A 75 -11.53 -0.94 -7.33
N PHE A 76 -11.12 0.29 -7.68
CA PHE A 76 -11.46 0.88 -8.98
C PHE A 76 -10.84 0.13 -10.17
N LEU A 77 -9.60 -0.34 -10.05
CA LEU A 77 -8.96 -1.14 -11.09
C LEU A 77 -9.70 -2.47 -11.29
N ALA A 78 -10.10 -3.14 -10.21
CA ALA A 78 -10.87 -4.37 -10.26
C ALA A 78 -12.23 -4.15 -10.95
N LEU A 79 -12.93 -3.06 -10.63
CA LEU A 79 -14.19 -2.69 -11.29
C LEU A 79 -14.00 -2.42 -12.78
N ALA A 80 -12.98 -1.63 -13.15
CA ALA A 80 -12.67 -1.32 -14.54
C ALA A 80 -12.32 -2.57 -15.35
N ARG A 81 -11.58 -3.51 -14.75
CA ARG A 81 -11.28 -4.81 -15.35
C ARG A 81 -12.51 -5.68 -15.52
N ALA A 82 -13.34 -5.81 -14.48
CA ALA A 82 -14.58 -6.56 -14.58
C ALA A 82 -15.47 -6.03 -15.71
N ALA A 83 -15.68 -4.71 -15.78
CA ALA A 83 -16.45 -4.08 -16.85
C ALA A 83 -15.85 -4.35 -18.25
N SER A 84 -14.52 -4.20 -18.37
CA SER A 84 -13.77 -4.45 -19.61
C SER A 84 -13.85 -5.90 -20.07
N SER A 85 -13.68 -6.86 -19.15
CA SER A 85 -13.78 -8.29 -19.44
C SER A 85 -15.19 -8.69 -19.83
N LEU A 86 -16.22 -8.21 -19.13
CA LEU A 86 -17.62 -8.45 -19.48
C LEU A 86 -17.96 -7.89 -20.87
N PHE A 87 -17.44 -6.71 -21.21
CA PHE A 87 -17.60 -6.15 -22.53
C PHE A 87 -16.91 -7.01 -23.60
N SER A 88 -15.68 -7.49 -23.35
CA SER A 88 -15.00 -8.44 -24.25
C SER A 88 -15.76 -9.74 -24.44
N VAL A 89 -16.40 -10.29 -23.39
CA VAL A 89 -17.29 -11.45 -23.50
C VAL A 89 -18.48 -11.13 -24.40
N ARG A 90 -19.14 -9.98 -24.19
CA ARG A 90 -20.25 -9.54 -25.05
C ARG A 90 -19.85 -9.40 -26.52
N LEU A 91 -18.66 -8.85 -26.80
CA LEU A 91 -18.13 -8.77 -28.16
C LEU A 91 -18.01 -10.17 -28.79
N ARG A 92 -17.41 -11.12 -28.07
CA ARG A 92 -17.27 -12.51 -28.53
C ARG A 92 -18.62 -13.18 -28.76
N CYS A 93 -19.60 -12.97 -27.87
CA CYS A 93 -20.98 -13.44 -28.06
C CYS A 93 -21.67 -12.82 -29.29
N SER A 94 -21.23 -11.64 -29.72
CA SER A 94 -21.73 -10.96 -30.93
C SER A 94 -20.93 -11.34 -32.19
N GLY A 95 -19.96 -12.26 -32.08
CA GLY A 95 -19.08 -12.66 -33.18
C GLY A 95 -17.94 -11.69 -33.49
N ILE A 96 -17.69 -10.70 -32.63
CA ILE A 96 -16.61 -9.72 -32.78
C ILE A 96 -15.40 -10.19 -31.96
N ASN A 97 -14.23 -10.25 -32.61
CA ASN A 97 -12.98 -10.54 -31.92
C ASN A 97 -12.54 -9.30 -31.10
N PRO A 98 -12.35 -9.41 -29.76
CA PRO A 98 -11.95 -8.26 -28.95
C PRO A 98 -10.54 -7.73 -29.26
N ASP A 99 -9.67 -8.57 -29.85
CA ASP A 99 -8.31 -8.18 -30.20
C ASP A 99 -8.25 -7.21 -31.38
N ASP A 100 -9.22 -7.31 -32.31
CA ASP A 100 -9.39 -6.41 -33.46
C ASP A 100 -10.26 -5.19 -33.13
N HIS A 101 -10.79 -5.11 -31.90
CA HIS A 101 -11.65 -4.03 -31.43
C HIS A 101 -10.82 -3.00 -30.65
N PRO A 102 -11.23 -1.70 -30.61
CA PRO A 102 -10.62 -0.69 -29.72
C PRO A 102 -10.55 -1.09 -28.23
N MET A 103 -11.25 -2.15 -27.83
CA MET A 103 -11.21 -2.73 -26.50
C MET A 103 -9.82 -3.28 -26.14
N ALA A 104 -9.05 -3.77 -27.11
CA ALA A 104 -7.69 -4.24 -26.88
C ALA A 104 -6.80 -3.15 -26.25
N LYS A 105 -6.91 -1.90 -26.73
CA LYS A 105 -6.18 -0.75 -26.17
C LYS A 105 -6.60 -0.42 -24.74
N GLU A 106 -7.88 -0.65 -24.42
CA GLU A 106 -8.40 -0.46 -23.07
C GLU A 106 -7.86 -1.52 -22.10
N LEU A 107 -7.72 -2.78 -22.53
CA LEU A 107 -7.07 -3.82 -21.75
C LEU A 107 -5.58 -3.53 -21.50
N GLU A 108 -4.86 -3.04 -22.52
CA GLU A 108 -3.48 -2.57 -22.41
C GLU A 108 -3.35 -1.39 -21.43
N ARG A 109 -4.30 -0.44 -21.48
CA ARG A 109 -4.32 0.66 -20.51
C ARG A 109 -4.47 0.15 -19.08
N LEU A 110 -5.32 -0.86 -18.86
CA LEU A 110 -5.52 -1.46 -17.54
C LEU A 110 -4.32 -2.28 -17.05
N SER A 111 -3.57 -2.96 -17.93
CA SER A 111 -2.32 -3.63 -17.54
C SER A 111 -1.27 -2.63 -17.09
N LEU A 112 -1.11 -1.52 -17.82
CA LEU A 112 -0.21 -0.44 -17.43
C LEU A 112 -0.58 0.17 -16.06
N HIS A 113 -1.87 0.25 -15.74
CA HIS A 113 -2.32 0.72 -14.43
C HIS A 113 -2.06 -0.28 -13.31
N GLU A 114 -2.18 -1.58 -13.54
CA GLU A 114 -1.77 -2.61 -12.58
C GLU A 114 -0.27 -2.54 -12.30
N GLU A 115 0.57 -2.49 -13.33
CA GLU A 115 2.02 -2.37 -13.17
C GLU A 115 2.42 -1.10 -12.38
N LYS A 116 1.68 -0.01 -12.56
CA LYS A 116 1.85 1.21 -11.74
C LYS A 116 1.51 0.93 -10.29
N LEU A 117 0.41 0.21 -10.04
CA LEU A 117 -0.07 -0.06 -8.70
C LEU A 117 0.85 -1.01 -7.93
N GLU A 118 1.32 -2.08 -8.58
CA GLU A 118 2.28 -3.05 -8.04
C GLU A 118 3.58 -2.39 -7.58
N ARG A 119 4.08 -1.40 -8.34
CA ARG A 119 5.25 -0.61 -7.93
C ARG A 119 5.04 0.08 -6.58
N PHE A 120 3.85 0.60 -6.29
CA PHE A 120 3.58 1.23 -5.00
C PHE A 120 3.45 0.23 -3.86
N GLU A 121 3.03 -1.00 -4.12
CA GLU A 121 3.05 -2.06 -3.12
C GLU A 121 4.47 -2.35 -2.63
N SER A 122 5.42 -2.39 -3.56
CA SER A 122 6.84 -2.58 -3.25
C SER A 122 7.42 -1.44 -2.42
N TRP A 123 6.96 -0.20 -2.65
CA TRP A 123 7.40 0.99 -1.91
C TRP A 123 6.89 1.02 -0.47
N SER A 124 5.73 0.43 -0.19
CA SER A 124 5.23 0.28 1.19
C SER A 124 6.10 -0.65 2.05
N LYS A 125 6.85 -1.56 1.39
CA LYS A 125 7.74 -2.55 2.03
C LYS A 125 9.20 -2.10 2.06
N ALA A 126 9.59 -1.21 1.16
CA ALA A 126 10.92 -0.61 1.17
C ALA A 126 11.07 0.32 2.39
N PRO A 127 12.28 0.44 2.98
CA PRO A 127 12.51 1.44 4.03
C PRO A 127 11.99 2.80 3.54
N LEU A 128 11.13 3.45 4.35
CA LEU A 128 10.70 4.84 4.15
C LEU A 128 11.91 5.59 3.64
N ARG A 129 11.80 6.12 2.41
CA ARG A 129 12.89 6.65 1.57
C ARG A 129 14.19 6.94 2.35
N PRO A 130 15.37 6.51 1.88
CA PRO A 130 16.65 6.90 2.48
C PRO A 130 16.86 8.43 2.61
N SER A 131 15.97 9.27 2.06
CA SER A 131 15.97 10.73 2.23
C SER A 131 15.61 11.23 3.63
N THR A 132 15.00 10.44 4.53
CA THR A 132 14.86 10.86 5.94
C THR A 132 16.11 10.56 6.77
N THR A 133 17.14 9.96 6.17
CA THR A 133 18.41 9.81 6.87
C THR A 133 19.13 11.15 6.89
N LEU A 134 19.29 11.71 8.08
CA LEU A 134 20.02 12.96 8.26
C LEU A 134 21.48 12.77 7.81
N ASN A 135 21.90 13.57 6.83
CA ASN A 135 23.30 13.65 6.46
C ASN A 135 24.05 14.45 7.53
N TYR A 136 24.53 13.76 8.57
CA TYR A 136 25.27 14.35 9.67
C TYR A 136 26.50 15.15 9.21
N GLN A 137 27.16 14.75 8.13
CA GLN A 137 28.30 15.48 7.58
C GLN A 137 27.88 16.83 7.00
N ALA A 138 26.82 16.84 6.20
CA ALA A 138 26.27 18.08 5.64
C ALA A 138 25.71 19.00 6.73
N ALA A 139 24.92 18.46 7.67
CA ALA A 139 24.39 19.22 8.80
C ALA A 139 25.51 19.87 9.64
N THR A 140 26.61 19.13 9.87
CA THR A 140 27.77 19.66 10.59
C THR A 140 28.43 20.83 9.85
N ARG A 141 28.50 20.78 8.52
CA ARG A 141 29.03 21.89 7.70
C ARG A 141 28.12 23.11 7.77
N PHE A 142 26.81 22.93 7.65
CA PHE A 142 25.83 24.02 7.74
C PHE A 142 25.86 24.69 9.12
N ILE A 143 25.84 23.91 10.20
CA ILE A 143 25.85 24.44 11.58
C ILE A 143 27.17 25.16 11.86
N GLY A 144 28.31 24.58 11.44
CA GLY A 144 29.63 25.17 11.69
C GLY A 144 29.87 26.48 10.92
N HIS A 145 29.24 26.64 9.75
CA HIS A 145 29.32 27.87 8.96
C HIS A 145 28.33 28.94 9.45
N SER A 146 27.14 28.53 9.89
CA SER A 146 26.10 29.46 10.34
C SER A 146 26.37 30.06 11.73
N LEU A 147 27.24 29.42 12.52
CA LEU A 147 27.55 29.82 13.89
C LEU A 147 29.07 30.07 14.03
N PRO A 148 29.55 31.33 13.91
CA PRO A 148 30.98 31.64 13.95
C PRO A 148 31.62 31.41 15.34
N HIS A 149 30.82 31.45 16.42
CA HIS A 149 31.28 31.40 17.81
C HIS A 149 31.14 30.04 18.50
N LEU A 150 31.38 28.94 17.79
CA LEU A 150 31.46 27.64 18.47
C LEU A 150 32.71 27.53 19.34
N THR A 151 32.54 27.04 20.56
CA THR A 151 33.65 26.66 21.44
C THR A 151 34.47 25.52 20.82
N SER A 152 35.73 25.38 21.26
CA SER A 152 36.61 24.32 20.76
C SER A 152 36.06 22.91 21.05
N GLU A 153 35.34 22.75 22.16
CA GLU A 153 34.64 21.51 22.52
C GLU A 153 33.44 21.24 21.60
N GLN A 154 32.64 22.27 21.29
CA GLN A 154 31.51 22.14 20.35
C GLN A 154 31.99 21.77 18.95
N ARG A 155 33.09 22.37 18.46
CA ARG A 155 33.69 22.01 17.16
C ARG A 155 34.22 20.56 17.12
N LYS A 156 34.78 20.07 18.23
CA LYS A 156 35.23 18.67 18.37
C LYS A 156 34.04 17.71 18.36
N SER A 157 33.02 17.98 19.17
CA SER A 157 31.77 17.21 19.22
C SER A 157 31.11 17.11 17.84
N MET A 158 31.02 18.23 17.13
CA MET A 158 30.53 18.29 15.75
C MET A 158 31.34 17.45 14.76
N ARG A 159 32.67 17.45 14.88
CA ARG A 159 33.56 16.60 14.07
C ARG A 159 33.35 15.11 14.35
N ASP A 160 33.02 14.74 15.58
CA ASP A 160 32.76 13.36 15.96
C ASP A 160 31.36 12.88 15.54
N ILE A 161 30.35 13.76 15.57
CA ILE A 161 29.01 13.52 15.00
C ILE A 161 29.11 13.33 13.48
N SER A 162 29.87 14.18 12.78
CA SER A 162 30.14 14.04 11.34
C SER A 162 30.83 12.73 10.96
N ARG A 163 31.62 12.14 11.87
CA ARG A 163 32.32 10.85 11.65
C ARG A 163 31.50 9.65 12.12
N GLY A 164 30.25 9.85 12.55
CA GLY A 164 29.37 8.80 13.07
C GLY A 164 29.82 8.23 14.43
N ARG A 165 30.74 8.91 15.13
CA ARG A 165 31.28 8.47 16.42
C ARG A 165 30.47 8.96 17.63
N GLY A 166 29.64 9.99 17.46
CA GLY A 166 28.82 10.57 18.53
C GLY A 166 27.47 9.86 18.81
N VAL A 167 27.00 8.97 17.93
CA VAL A 167 25.65 8.35 18.02
C VAL A 167 25.74 6.83 18.28
N ARG A 168 26.70 6.41 19.10
CA ARG A 168 26.73 5.07 19.72
C ARG A 168 26.68 5.14 21.24
N SER A 169 26.10 6.21 21.81
CA SER A 169 25.56 6.09 23.15
C SER A 169 24.35 5.17 23.09
N ARG A 170 24.60 3.90 23.35
CA ARG A 170 23.59 3.00 23.94
C ARG A 170 22.86 3.81 25.03
N PRO A 171 21.52 3.73 25.16
CA PRO A 171 20.87 4.20 26.37
C PRO A 171 21.47 3.38 27.51
N SER A 172 22.36 4.00 28.30
CA SER A 172 22.92 3.35 29.46
C SER A 172 21.75 3.09 30.40
N ASN A 173 21.59 1.82 30.74
CA ASN A 173 20.64 1.40 31.74
C ASN A 173 21.20 1.76 33.13
N ASP A 174 21.40 3.05 33.39
CA ASP A 174 21.87 3.61 34.67
C ASP A 174 20.72 3.74 35.67
N ARG A 175 19.81 2.75 35.70
CA ARG A 175 18.78 2.61 36.75
C ARG A 175 19.17 1.63 37.85
N ALA A 176 20.36 1.02 37.80
CA ALA A 176 20.73 -0.03 38.76
C ALA A 176 21.59 0.42 39.96
N ARG A 177 22.10 1.66 40.02
CA ARG A 177 22.99 2.07 41.12
C ARG A 177 22.77 3.51 41.60
N LYS A 178 21.57 3.79 42.12
CA LYS A 178 21.39 4.92 43.05
C LYS A 178 20.34 4.62 44.12
N LYS A 179 20.54 3.54 44.88
CA LYS A 179 19.95 3.43 46.23
C LYS A 179 20.70 4.37 47.16
N ARG A 180 20.29 5.63 47.23
CA ARG A 180 20.62 6.55 48.33
C ARG A 180 19.37 7.31 48.74
N LYS A 181 18.86 6.94 49.93
CA LYS A 181 18.02 7.70 50.86
C LYS A 181 16.82 8.44 50.25
N GLU A 182 15.70 7.72 50.19
CA GLU A 182 14.37 8.32 50.17
C GLU A 182 14.00 8.65 51.62
N ALA A 183 14.15 9.92 51.98
CA ALA A 183 13.55 10.50 53.18
C ALA A 183 12.80 11.75 52.71
N ASP A 184 11.50 11.77 53.02
CA ASP A 184 10.56 12.88 52.89
C ASP A 184 10.41 13.51 51.51
N ARG A 185 9.72 12.79 50.62
CA ARG A 185 8.90 13.45 49.59
C ARG A 185 7.46 13.47 50.09
N PRO A 186 6.80 14.63 50.21
CA PRO A 186 5.36 14.66 50.44
C PRO A 186 4.68 13.86 49.32
N ASN A 187 3.66 13.08 49.69
CA ASN A 187 2.94 12.20 48.78
C ASN A 187 2.52 13.00 47.53
N VAL A 188 3.03 12.61 46.36
CA VAL A 188 2.85 13.34 45.09
C VAL A 188 1.36 13.59 44.80
N ARG A 189 0.49 12.70 45.27
CA ARG A 189 -0.97 12.85 45.17
C ARG A 189 -1.51 14.02 45.99
N LEU A 190 -1.02 14.22 47.22
CA LEU A 190 -1.43 15.34 48.07
C LEU A 190 -0.91 16.67 47.50
N ALA A 191 0.34 16.71 47.05
CA ALA A 191 0.91 17.90 46.43
C ALA A 191 0.16 18.29 45.14
N ALA A 192 -0.25 17.31 44.34
CA ALA A 192 -1.06 17.54 43.15
C ALA A 192 -2.48 18.04 43.51
N GLN A 193 -3.09 17.48 44.54
CA GLN A 193 -4.41 17.88 45.01
C GLN A 193 -4.41 19.31 45.55
N GLU A 194 -3.42 19.69 46.36
CA GLU A 194 -3.26 21.05 46.87
C GLU A 194 -3.04 22.07 45.74
N PHE A 195 -2.24 21.71 44.74
CA PHE A 195 -2.02 22.56 43.57
C PHE A 195 -3.32 22.78 42.78
N LEU A 196 -4.11 21.73 42.54
CA LEU A 196 -5.39 21.82 41.84
C LEU A 196 -6.41 22.63 42.64
N GLU A 197 -6.47 22.46 43.96
CA GLU A 197 -7.38 23.22 44.81
C GLU A 197 -7.01 24.71 44.88
N LYS A 198 -5.71 25.02 44.90
CA LYS A 198 -5.22 26.40 44.82
C LYS A 198 -5.58 27.05 43.49
N ALA A 199 -5.38 26.35 42.38
CA ALA A 199 -5.76 26.84 41.04
C ALA A 199 -7.27 27.07 40.92
N ALA A 200 -8.09 26.18 41.50
CA ALA A 200 -9.54 26.35 41.54
C ALA A 200 -9.93 27.61 42.32
N ARG A 201 -9.33 27.87 43.49
CA ARG A 201 -9.59 29.11 44.24
C ARG A 201 -9.17 30.35 43.45
N GLU A 202 -8.04 30.33 42.76
CA GLU A 202 -7.60 31.46 41.93
C GLU A 202 -8.55 31.73 40.73
N LEU A 203 -9.17 30.68 40.18
CA LEU A 203 -10.18 30.79 39.12
C LEU A 203 -11.54 31.32 39.62
N PHE A 204 -11.94 30.96 40.84
CA PHE A 204 -13.29 31.28 41.37
C PHE A 204 -13.31 32.42 42.39
N SER A 205 -12.16 32.89 42.89
CA SER A 205 -12.07 33.94 43.92
C SER A 205 -12.02 35.37 43.36
N SER A 206 -11.85 35.57 42.05
CA SER A 206 -11.78 36.92 41.46
C SER A 206 -13.08 37.28 40.74
N LYS A 207 -14.04 37.81 41.51
CA LYS A 207 -14.94 38.85 40.97
C LYS A 207 -14.15 40.15 40.87
N GLU A 208 -13.16 40.21 39.98
CA GLU A 208 -12.52 41.44 39.56
C GLU A 208 -11.90 41.23 38.19
N THR A 209 -12.35 42.08 37.26
CA THR A 209 -12.11 42.07 35.83
C THR A 209 -10.62 42.09 35.48
N GLY A 210 -10.15 41.06 34.78
CA GLY A 210 -8.79 41.09 34.24
C GLY A 210 -8.35 39.75 33.67
N VAL A 211 -8.93 39.33 32.54
CA VAL A 211 -8.39 38.20 31.77
C VAL A 211 -6.97 38.56 31.32
N LYS A 212 -5.96 38.07 32.04
CA LYS A 212 -4.57 38.09 31.60
C LYS A 212 -4.23 36.71 31.06
N GLY A 213 -4.62 36.49 29.80
CA GLY A 213 -4.23 35.36 28.97
C GLY A 213 -3.97 35.83 27.53
N PRO A 214 -3.25 35.06 26.70
CA PRO A 214 -2.83 35.48 25.36
C PRO A 214 -3.97 35.67 24.35
N LEU A 215 -5.19 35.29 24.71
CA LEU A 215 -6.37 35.34 23.85
C LEU A 215 -7.22 36.54 24.25
N ARG A 216 -6.92 37.70 23.66
CA ARG A 216 -7.88 38.80 23.62
C ARG A 216 -8.99 38.39 22.66
N ILE A 217 -10.19 38.20 23.21
CA ILE A 217 -11.42 38.14 22.41
C ILE A 217 -11.67 39.57 21.97
N ILE A 218 -11.56 39.82 20.67
CA ILE A 218 -12.02 41.08 20.06
C ILE A 218 -13.54 40.94 19.98
N SER A 219 -14.24 41.78 20.73
CA SER A 219 -15.68 41.98 20.59
C SER A 219 -15.88 42.94 19.42
N ASP A 220 -16.45 42.46 18.32
CA ASP A 220 -16.99 43.32 17.26
C ASP A 220 -18.37 43.81 17.70
N GLU A 221 -18.41 44.97 18.33
CA GLU A 221 -19.61 45.81 18.43
C GLU A 221 -19.15 47.27 18.29
N ASP A 222 -19.36 47.84 17.11
CA ASP A 222 -19.59 49.27 16.91
C ASP A 222 -20.59 49.40 15.74
N ASP A 223 -21.81 49.78 16.08
CA ASP A 223 -22.89 50.20 15.18
C ASP A 223 -22.63 51.63 14.68
N GLU A 224 -22.80 51.88 13.37
CA GLU A 224 -23.48 53.05 12.77
C GLU A 224 -23.80 52.79 11.28
#